data_AF-A0AAV4BI27-F1
#
_entry.id   AF-A0AAV4BI27-F1
#
_cell.length_a   1.000
_cell.length_b   1.000
_cell.length_c   1.000
_cell.angle_alpha   90.00
_cell.angle_beta   90.00
_cell.angle_gamma   90.00
#
_symmetry.space_group_name_H-M   'P 1'
#
loop_
_entity.id
_entity.type
_entity.pdbx_description
1 polymer ?
#
loop_
_entity_poly.entity_id
_entity_poly.type
_entity_poly.pdbx_seq_one_letter_code
_entity_poly.pdbx_strand_id
1 'polypeptide(L)'
;MAMFVWAVQIFCRWMLSVKKNYRNVTYHNWRHAFNAGQMNNILTNVECLALMVGCLCHDLDHRGTNNQFQHKTMSPLAELYGTSTMEHHHFDQCIMILSTKGSDIFRNLSHEAYEQVLSLLEKAILSTDLALYFRYRGKFFQLVKSGNSNWQDDENRNLLRSMMMTASDVSAISKPWEIQKKVASLVASEFFEQGDLEKETLHVKPSAMMDREQADKLPDLQVGFIDDICMPVYEAITCVSSRLSPLLDGCRQNRENWLMQARAVNKRMEERRAENINKDRQEENRKGKKRDRDRENKKQQEVEQEEEEEEELEELEEDEDTVVENINIRLIPFQGKEAGEDKGTKKETKSKSWRSASFGSSGKKEASYEEKARLLKKGEQSPAGRSKEAAEMCVLGDSREGGAAIPSTSSASSSPAMFKHHRGGRGGSERKSYSSKRRGFTCQGRTHSRDEEDDQLGGGGRVGGQS
;
A
#
# COMPACT_ATOMS: atom_id res chain seq x y z
N MET A 1 18.20 31.22 12.19
CA MET A 1 18.09 29.78 12.53
C MET A 1 17.07 29.56 13.64
N ALA A 2 15.84 30.10 13.52
CA ALA A 2 14.85 30.11 14.62
C ALA A 2 13.41 30.00 14.08
N MET A 3 13.18 29.11 13.11
CA MET A 3 12.00 29.23 12.22
C MET A 3 10.77 28.45 12.67
N PHE A 4 10.93 27.38 13.46
CA PHE A 4 9.81 26.60 13.99
C PHE A 4 10.01 26.32 15.48
N VAL A 5 9.68 27.31 16.32
CA VAL A 5 9.63 27.13 17.78
C VAL A 5 8.22 26.70 18.19
N TRP A 6 8.01 25.39 18.24
CA TRP A 6 6.82 24.81 18.88
C TRP A 6 6.99 24.83 20.40
N ALA A 7 5.98 25.30 21.13
CA ALA A 7 5.92 25.01 22.56
C ALA A 7 5.71 23.50 22.72
N VAL A 8 6.58 22.82 23.48
CA VAL A 8 6.68 21.35 23.52
C VAL A 8 5.32 20.67 23.76
N GLN A 9 4.48 21.24 24.64
CA GLN A 9 3.13 20.74 24.92
C GLN A 9 2.21 20.66 23.69
N ILE A 10 2.36 21.59 22.72
CA ILE A 10 1.62 21.60 21.45
C ILE A 10 2.05 20.42 20.60
N PHE A 11 3.36 20.32 20.35
CA PHE A 11 3.92 19.27 19.50
C PHE A 11 3.66 17.87 20.07
N CYS A 12 3.84 17.68 21.39
CA CYS A 12 3.51 16.43 22.04
C CYS A 12 2.00 16.10 21.95
N ARG A 13 1.10 17.08 22.13
CA ARG A 13 -0.35 16.86 21.96
C ARG A 13 -0.70 16.49 20.53
N TRP A 14 -0.12 17.17 19.55
CA TRP A 14 -0.30 16.91 18.13
C TRP A 14 0.20 15.50 17.77
N MET A 15 1.45 15.16 18.09
CA MET A 15 2.04 13.83 17.87
C MET A 15 1.20 12.71 18.50
N LEU A 16 0.74 12.89 19.75
CA LEU A 16 -0.13 11.92 20.41
C LEU A 16 -1.53 11.83 19.77
N SER A 17 -2.04 12.92 19.20
CA SER A 17 -3.32 12.94 18.47
C SER A 17 -3.21 12.23 17.12
N VAL A 18 -2.14 12.49 16.35
CA VAL A 18 -1.82 11.75 15.12
C VAL A 18 -1.69 10.26 15.44
N LYS A 19 -0.84 9.90 16.42
CA LYS A 19 -0.69 8.51 16.89
C LYS A 19 -2.01 7.84 17.30
N LYS A 20 -2.95 8.57 17.90
CA LYS A 20 -4.26 8.04 18.33
C LYS A 20 -5.21 7.75 17.15
N ASN A 21 -5.08 8.48 16.05
CA ASN A 21 -5.95 8.34 14.87
C ASN A 21 -5.36 7.39 13.80
N TYR A 22 -4.18 6.83 14.03
CA TYR A 22 -3.77 5.59 13.36
C TYR A 22 -4.52 4.39 13.95
N ARG A 23 -5.17 3.60 13.10
CA ARG A 23 -5.81 2.35 13.52
C ARG A 23 -4.77 1.28 13.86
N ASN A 24 -5.18 0.27 14.62
CA ASN A 24 -4.37 -0.93 14.86
C ASN A 24 -4.50 -1.89 13.66
N VAL A 25 -3.99 -1.46 12.50
CA VAL A 25 -3.88 -2.26 11.27
C VAL A 25 -2.45 -2.79 11.10
N THR A 26 -2.33 -3.90 10.37
CA THR A 26 -1.17 -4.79 10.40
C THR A 26 0.10 -4.14 9.85
N TYR A 27 0.01 -3.28 8.83
CA TYR A 27 1.14 -2.55 8.25
C TYR A 27 1.03 -1.02 8.33
N HIS A 28 -0.04 -0.40 7.81
CA HIS A 28 -0.17 1.06 7.67
C HIS A 28 -0.43 1.77 9.02
N ASN A 29 0.59 1.81 9.87
CA ASN A 29 0.54 2.33 11.22
C ASN A 29 1.70 3.31 11.53
N TRP A 30 1.62 3.96 12.70
CA TRP A 30 2.51 5.01 13.20
C TRP A 30 4.03 4.81 13.03
N ARG A 31 4.53 3.60 12.76
CA ARG A 31 5.96 3.30 12.53
C ARG A 31 6.49 3.69 11.15
N HIS A 32 5.62 4.05 10.20
CA HIS A 32 5.94 4.29 8.79
C HIS A 32 6.70 5.61 8.51
N ALA A 33 6.45 6.62 9.34
CA ALA A 33 6.42 8.03 8.97
C ALA A 33 7.75 8.82 8.77
N PHE A 34 8.92 8.22 8.56
CA PHE A 34 10.19 8.97 8.72
C PHE A 34 11.31 8.66 7.71
N ASN A 35 11.51 9.56 6.73
CA ASN A 35 12.73 9.60 5.90
C ASN A 35 13.04 10.93 5.15
N ALA A 36 12.10 11.87 4.99
CA ALA A 36 12.23 13.01 4.06
C ALA A 36 13.34 14.06 4.35
N GLY A 37 13.99 14.06 5.52
CA GLY A 37 14.78 15.18 6.05
C GLY A 37 16.14 15.50 5.40
N GLN A 38 16.52 14.89 4.27
CA GLN A 38 17.87 15.00 3.70
C GLN A 38 18.04 16.01 2.54
N MET A 39 16.96 16.58 2.00
CA MET A 39 17.00 17.44 0.80
C MET A 39 17.03 18.97 1.09
N ASN A 40 17.55 19.36 2.25
CA ASN A 40 17.52 20.74 2.78
C ASN A 40 18.27 21.80 1.95
N ASN A 41 18.98 21.41 0.88
CA ASN A 41 19.66 22.32 -0.05
C ASN A 41 18.81 22.67 -1.28
N ILE A 42 17.71 21.96 -1.53
CA ILE A 42 16.82 22.17 -2.69
C ILE A 42 15.47 22.72 -2.21
N LEU A 43 14.89 22.07 -1.20
CA LEU A 43 13.58 22.43 -0.64
C LEU A 43 13.68 23.59 0.35
N THR A 44 12.64 24.42 0.41
CA THR A 44 12.52 25.43 1.47
C THR A 44 12.20 24.74 2.79
N ASN A 45 12.47 25.44 3.89
CA ASN A 45 12.10 24.98 5.23
C ASN A 45 10.58 24.78 5.41
N VAL A 46 9.75 25.52 4.65
CA VAL A 46 8.29 25.37 4.60
C VAL A 46 7.91 24.04 3.95
N GLU A 47 8.56 23.69 2.83
CA GLU A 47 8.38 22.40 2.15
C GLU A 47 8.92 21.22 2.96
N CYS A 48 10.10 21.34 3.57
CA CYS A 48 10.61 20.29 4.47
C CYS A 48 9.65 20.03 5.64
N LEU A 49 9.06 21.09 6.22
CA LEU A 49 8.04 20.94 7.26
C LEU A 49 6.77 20.27 6.72
N ALA A 50 6.24 20.72 5.58
CA ALA A 50 5.03 20.14 4.99
C ALA A 50 5.21 18.66 4.62
N LEU A 51 6.37 18.28 4.06
CA LEU A 51 6.71 16.88 3.78
C LEU A 51 6.86 16.05 5.06
N MET A 52 7.55 16.56 6.10
CA MET A 52 7.69 15.85 7.38
C MET A 52 6.33 15.60 8.05
N VAL A 53 5.42 16.59 8.01
CA VAL A 53 4.06 16.44 8.53
C VAL A 53 3.22 15.54 7.63
N GLY A 54 3.41 15.58 6.30
CA GLY A 54 2.80 14.66 5.35
C GLY A 54 3.18 13.21 5.64
N CYS A 55 4.47 12.90 5.78
CA CYS A 55 4.94 11.57 6.15
C CYS A 55 4.31 11.07 7.47
N LEU A 56 4.09 11.96 8.46
CA LEU A 56 3.42 11.63 9.73
C LEU A 56 1.91 11.43 9.64
N CYS A 57 1.26 11.90 8.58
CA CYS A 57 -0.20 11.96 8.50
C CYS A 57 -0.83 11.24 7.29
N HIS A 58 -0.03 10.77 6.33
CA HIS A 58 -0.51 10.26 5.04
C HIS A 58 -1.37 9.00 5.08
N ASP A 59 -1.47 8.32 6.22
CA ASP A 59 -2.23 7.07 6.43
C ASP A 59 -3.27 7.22 7.58
N LEU A 60 -3.64 8.45 7.97
CA LEU A 60 -4.52 8.69 9.11
C LEU A 60 -5.92 8.06 8.95
N ASP A 61 -6.36 7.26 9.92
CA ASP A 61 -7.57 6.43 9.85
C ASP A 61 -7.55 5.34 8.74
N HIS A 62 -6.38 4.93 8.20
CA HIS A 62 -6.29 3.83 7.22
C HIS A 62 -6.91 2.52 7.74
N ARG A 63 -7.59 1.80 6.84
CA ARG A 63 -8.55 0.73 7.18
C ARG A 63 -8.15 -0.65 6.65
N GLY A 64 -6.88 -0.84 6.29
CA GLY A 64 -6.38 -2.10 5.72
C GLY A 64 -7.00 -2.47 4.37
N THR A 65 -7.54 -1.49 3.64
CA THR A 65 -8.35 -1.71 2.43
C THR A 65 -8.13 -0.59 1.43
N ASN A 66 -7.60 -0.94 0.25
CA ASN A 66 -7.14 0.01 -0.76
C ASN A 66 -8.29 0.73 -1.51
N ASN A 67 -7.94 1.79 -2.24
CA ASN A 67 -8.89 2.57 -3.06
C ASN A 67 -9.76 1.70 -3.99
N GLN A 68 -9.22 0.63 -4.57
CA GLN A 68 -10.01 -0.26 -5.44
C GLN A 68 -11.12 -0.98 -4.66
N PHE A 69 -10.85 -1.43 -3.44
CA PHE A 69 -11.86 -2.01 -2.54
C PHE A 69 -12.92 -0.97 -2.19
N GLN A 70 -12.51 0.23 -1.75
CA GLN A 70 -13.43 1.32 -1.38
C GLN A 70 -14.44 1.65 -2.51
N HIS A 71 -14.01 1.60 -3.78
CA HIS A 71 -14.88 1.76 -4.94
C HIS A 71 -15.75 0.52 -5.23
N LYS A 72 -15.19 -0.69 -5.23
CA LYS A 72 -15.95 -1.95 -5.47
C LYS A 72 -17.12 -2.12 -4.48
N THR A 73 -16.91 -1.75 -3.21
CA THR A 73 -17.92 -1.86 -2.15
C THR A 73 -18.85 -0.65 -2.05
N MET A 74 -18.70 0.36 -2.92
CA MET A 74 -19.45 1.63 -2.87
C MET A 74 -19.42 2.29 -1.47
N SER A 75 -18.22 2.36 -0.87
CA SER A 75 -18.05 2.94 0.46
C SER A 75 -18.45 4.42 0.50
N PRO A 76 -18.90 4.95 1.67
CA PRO A 76 -19.18 6.39 1.81
C PRO A 76 -17.96 7.29 1.54
N LEU A 77 -16.73 6.78 1.73
CA LEU A 77 -15.51 7.51 1.38
C LEU A 77 -15.34 7.60 -0.15
N ALA A 78 -15.60 6.52 -0.88
CA ALA A 78 -15.52 6.49 -2.34
C ALA A 78 -16.58 7.38 -3.00
N GLU A 79 -17.79 7.47 -2.43
CA GLU A 79 -18.81 8.42 -2.88
C GLU A 79 -18.42 9.88 -2.59
N LEU A 80 -17.79 10.15 -1.44
CA LEU A 80 -17.37 11.49 -1.03
C LEU A 80 -16.18 12.04 -1.85
N TYR A 81 -15.17 11.20 -2.13
CA TYR A 81 -13.89 11.65 -2.69
C TYR A 81 -13.64 11.29 -4.16
N GLY A 82 -14.24 10.20 -4.68
CA GLY A 82 -14.23 9.83 -6.10
C GLY A 82 -12.89 9.36 -6.72
N THR A 83 -11.74 9.91 -6.31
CA THR A 83 -10.39 9.47 -6.70
C THR A 83 -9.39 9.73 -5.56
N SER A 84 -8.30 8.95 -5.48
CA SER A 84 -7.36 8.99 -4.33
C SER A 84 -8.12 9.02 -2.99
N THR A 85 -9.06 8.07 -2.84
CA THR A 85 -10.15 8.11 -1.87
C THR A 85 -9.65 8.10 -0.43
N MET A 86 -8.69 7.22 -0.15
CA MET A 86 -8.07 7.11 1.17
C MET A 86 -7.16 8.32 1.43
N GLU A 87 -6.41 8.78 0.44
CA GLU A 87 -5.44 9.86 0.57
C GLU A 87 -6.12 11.23 0.85
N HIS A 88 -7.29 11.50 0.23
CA HIS A 88 -8.11 12.66 0.59
C HIS A 88 -8.65 12.57 2.03
N HIS A 89 -9.11 11.38 2.45
CA HIS A 89 -9.53 11.13 3.83
C HIS A 89 -8.37 11.35 4.81
N HIS A 90 -7.17 10.85 4.51
CA HIS A 90 -5.95 11.05 5.30
C HIS A 90 -5.59 12.54 5.45
N PHE A 91 -5.78 13.35 4.40
CA PHE A 91 -5.63 14.80 4.47
C PHE A 91 -6.71 15.48 5.32
N ASP A 92 -8.01 15.20 5.12
CA ASP A 92 -9.08 15.78 5.96
C ASP A 92 -8.91 15.37 7.45
N GLN A 93 -8.47 14.14 7.76
CA GLN A 93 -8.08 13.73 9.12
C GLN A 93 -6.92 14.56 9.68
N CYS A 94 -5.91 14.87 8.87
CA CYS A 94 -4.80 15.74 9.26
C CYS A 94 -5.28 17.16 9.59
N ILE A 95 -6.15 17.74 8.75
CA ILE A 95 -6.77 19.06 8.99
C ILE A 95 -7.61 19.07 10.26
N MET A 96 -8.39 18.01 10.54
CA MET A 96 -9.15 17.87 11.79
C MET A 96 -8.24 17.88 13.03
N ILE A 97 -7.11 17.16 12.99
CA ILE A 97 -6.16 17.10 14.10
C ILE A 97 -5.45 18.45 14.29
N LEU A 98 -5.06 19.14 13.22
CA LEU A 98 -4.50 20.50 13.29
C LEU A 98 -5.50 21.51 13.86
N SER A 99 -6.78 21.41 13.47
CA SER A 99 -7.88 22.27 13.94
C SER A 99 -8.26 22.03 15.41
N THR A 100 -7.78 20.95 16.03
CA THR A 100 -8.10 20.60 17.42
C THR A 100 -7.43 21.58 18.40
N LYS A 101 -8.17 22.07 19.40
CA LYS A 101 -7.71 23.14 20.32
C LYS A 101 -6.37 22.82 20.99
N GLY A 102 -5.35 23.56 20.57
CA GLY A 102 -3.99 23.45 21.10
C GLY A 102 -3.11 22.39 20.43
N SER A 103 -3.61 21.65 19.44
CA SER A 103 -2.84 20.73 18.57
C SER A 103 -2.30 21.40 17.31
N ASP A 104 -2.75 22.60 16.95
CA ASP A 104 -2.20 23.38 15.84
C ASP A 104 -0.70 23.68 16.05
N ILE A 105 0.15 23.01 15.27
CA ILE A 105 1.62 23.22 15.21
C ILE A 105 2.03 24.35 14.26
N PHE A 106 1.11 24.88 13.46
CA PHE A 106 1.33 25.92 12.46
C PHE A 106 0.86 27.32 12.91
N ARG A 107 0.18 27.45 14.07
CA ARG A 107 -0.36 28.72 14.62
C ARG A 107 0.56 29.95 14.62
N ASN A 108 1.88 29.71 14.67
CA ASN A 108 2.92 30.76 14.74
C ASN A 108 3.43 31.19 13.34
N LEU A 109 2.93 30.59 12.26
CA LEU A 109 3.25 30.98 10.88
C LEU A 109 2.46 32.23 10.47
N SER A 110 2.95 32.93 9.45
CA SER A 110 2.17 34.02 8.81
C SER A 110 0.94 33.46 8.06
N HIS A 111 0.08 34.33 7.54
CA HIS A 111 -1.11 33.87 6.83
C HIS A 111 -0.75 33.03 5.60
N GLU A 112 0.19 33.58 4.82
CA GLU A 112 0.70 33.08 3.56
C GLU A 112 1.48 31.78 3.77
N ALA A 113 2.33 31.73 4.81
CA ALA A 113 3.08 30.52 5.16
C ALA A 113 2.16 29.39 5.67
N TYR A 114 1.09 29.71 6.40
CA TYR A 114 0.10 28.72 6.84
C TYR A 114 -0.66 28.12 5.65
N GLU A 115 -1.14 28.96 4.72
CA GLU A 115 -1.80 28.50 3.48
C GLU A 115 -0.85 27.69 2.60
N GLN A 116 0.40 28.12 2.46
CA GLN A 116 1.43 27.40 1.71
C GLN A 116 1.71 26.02 2.32
N VAL A 117 1.84 25.90 3.65
CA VAL A 117 2.01 24.59 4.30
C VAL A 117 0.81 23.68 4.04
N LEU A 118 -0.43 24.17 4.14
CA LEU A 118 -1.60 23.31 3.91
C LEU A 118 -1.69 22.81 2.46
N SER A 119 -1.45 23.66 1.46
CA SER A 119 -1.44 23.23 0.04
C SER A 119 -0.28 22.27 -0.28
N LEU A 120 0.88 22.46 0.34
CA LEU A 120 2.01 21.53 0.22
C LEU A 120 1.73 20.18 0.90
N LEU A 121 1.03 20.19 2.03
CA LEU A 121 0.65 19.01 2.82
C LEU A 121 -0.42 18.17 2.11
N GLU A 122 -1.41 18.82 1.50
CA GLU A 122 -2.40 18.21 0.60
C GLU A 122 -1.71 17.47 -0.55
N LYS A 123 -0.89 18.20 -1.33
CA LYS A 123 -0.12 17.63 -2.45
C LYS A 123 0.81 16.50 -2.02
N ALA A 124 1.40 16.59 -0.83
CA ALA A 124 2.28 15.56 -0.28
C ALA A 124 1.50 14.27 0.03
N ILE A 125 0.40 14.35 0.78
CA ILE A 125 -0.42 13.18 1.14
C ILE A 125 -1.05 12.56 -0.11
N LEU A 126 -1.65 13.34 -1.01
CA LEU A 126 -2.22 12.80 -2.25
C LEU A 126 -1.18 12.08 -3.11
N SER A 127 0.09 12.51 -3.08
CA SER A 127 1.17 11.86 -3.85
C SER A 127 1.67 10.52 -3.30
N THR A 128 1.07 9.98 -2.23
CA THR A 128 1.28 8.58 -1.83
C THR A 128 0.36 7.61 -2.59
N ASP A 129 -0.68 8.09 -3.30
CA ASP A 129 -1.42 7.25 -4.25
C ASP A 129 -0.48 6.77 -5.36
N LEU A 130 -0.22 5.45 -5.41
CA LEU A 130 0.65 4.84 -6.41
C LEU A 130 0.13 5.05 -7.85
N ALA A 131 -1.17 5.26 -8.06
CA ALA A 131 -1.71 5.63 -9.37
C ALA A 131 -1.18 7.00 -9.83
N LEU A 132 -1.00 7.96 -8.92
CA LEU A 132 -0.38 9.25 -9.22
C LEU A 132 1.14 9.10 -9.42
N TYR A 133 1.82 8.25 -8.64
CA TYR A 133 3.22 7.88 -8.92
C TYR A 133 3.39 7.38 -10.37
N PHE A 134 2.60 6.38 -10.81
CA PHE A 134 2.68 5.88 -12.18
C PHE A 134 2.35 6.95 -13.24
N ARG A 135 1.39 7.85 -12.96
CA ARG A 135 1.02 8.98 -13.82
C ARG A 135 2.15 10.00 -14.01
N TYR A 136 2.95 10.26 -12.98
CA TYR A 136 3.94 11.36 -12.99
C TYR A 136 5.40 10.92 -13.11
N ARG A 137 5.75 9.68 -12.73
CA ARG A 137 7.16 9.22 -12.67
C ARG A 137 7.91 9.37 -14.00
N GLY A 138 7.25 9.14 -15.14
CA GLY A 138 7.88 9.25 -16.45
C GLY A 138 8.43 10.65 -16.74
N LYS A 139 7.69 11.69 -16.33
CA LYS A 139 8.15 13.09 -16.43
C LYS A 139 9.37 13.32 -15.54
N PHE A 140 9.33 12.86 -14.28
CA PHE A 140 10.44 13.04 -13.34
C PHE A 140 11.70 12.28 -13.77
N PHE A 141 11.57 11.04 -14.24
CA PHE A 141 12.70 10.24 -14.73
C PHE A 141 13.34 10.89 -15.97
N GLN A 142 12.54 11.45 -16.89
CA GLN A 142 13.05 12.20 -18.03
C GLN A 142 13.74 13.51 -17.60
N LEU A 143 13.13 14.27 -16.69
CA LEU A 143 13.68 15.51 -16.12
C LEU A 143 15.07 15.26 -15.53
N VAL A 144 15.19 14.33 -14.59
CA VAL A 144 16.45 14.03 -13.91
C VAL A 144 17.48 13.46 -14.88
N LYS A 145 17.10 12.51 -15.76
CA LYS A 145 18.01 11.93 -16.76
C LYS A 145 18.52 12.95 -17.78
N SER A 146 17.76 14.00 -18.07
CA SER A 146 18.18 15.07 -18.98
C SER A 146 19.22 16.03 -18.39
N GLY A 147 19.47 15.98 -17.08
CA GLY A 147 20.31 16.95 -16.38
C GLY A 147 19.66 18.34 -16.19
N ASN A 148 18.52 18.62 -16.81
CA ASN A 148 17.79 19.89 -16.73
C ASN A 148 17.04 20.06 -15.40
N SER A 149 17.75 19.90 -14.28
CA SER A 149 17.24 19.89 -12.92
C SER A 149 16.99 21.30 -12.37
N ASN A 150 16.21 22.11 -13.09
CA ASN A 150 15.80 23.44 -12.63
C ASN A 150 14.75 23.33 -11.52
N TRP A 151 15.21 23.24 -10.26
CA TRP A 151 14.35 23.18 -9.07
C TRP A 151 13.75 24.53 -8.65
N GLN A 152 13.98 25.62 -9.38
CA GLN A 152 13.26 26.89 -9.18
C GLN A 152 11.92 26.93 -9.94
N ASP A 153 11.74 26.04 -10.93
CA ASP A 153 10.45 25.80 -11.56
C ASP A 153 9.54 24.97 -10.63
N ASP A 154 8.29 25.41 -10.41
CA ASP A 154 7.41 24.72 -9.46
C ASP A 154 6.85 23.40 -10.00
N GLU A 155 6.72 23.17 -11.33
CA GLU A 155 6.31 21.84 -11.82
C GLU A 155 7.38 20.79 -11.51
N ASN A 156 8.65 21.08 -11.83
CA ASN A 156 9.81 20.25 -11.48
C ASN A 156 9.90 20.02 -9.97
N ARG A 157 9.65 21.06 -9.17
CA ARG A 157 9.69 21.03 -7.71
C ARG A 157 8.53 20.25 -7.10
N ASN A 158 7.33 20.34 -7.66
CA ASN A 158 6.18 19.50 -7.32
C ASN A 158 6.50 18.03 -7.64
N LEU A 159 7.03 17.72 -8.83
CA LEU A 159 7.43 16.36 -9.20
C LEU A 159 8.46 15.77 -8.22
N LEU A 160 9.49 16.54 -7.83
CA LEU A 160 10.46 16.12 -6.82
C LEU A 160 9.79 15.85 -5.47
N ARG A 161 8.94 16.76 -4.98
CA ARG A 161 8.21 16.61 -3.70
C ARG A 161 7.34 15.34 -3.69
N SER A 162 6.62 15.07 -4.78
CA SER A 162 5.78 13.87 -4.90
C SER A 162 6.61 12.58 -4.97
N MET A 163 7.69 12.55 -5.75
CA MET A 163 8.56 11.37 -5.84
C MET A 163 9.32 11.11 -4.52
N MET A 164 9.61 12.15 -3.74
CA MET A 164 10.13 12.02 -2.38
C MET A 164 9.10 11.43 -1.40
N MET A 165 7.80 11.68 -1.57
CA MET A 165 6.75 11.06 -0.75
C MET A 165 6.66 9.57 -1.05
N THR A 166 6.51 9.16 -2.32
CA THR A 166 6.51 7.74 -2.70
C THR A 166 7.80 7.02 -2.25
N ALA A 167 8.97 7.67 -2.38
CA ALA A 167 10.24 7.11 -1.93
C ALA A 167 10.39 7.00 -0.40
N SER A 168 9.64 7.82 0.37
CA SER A 168 9.60 7.75 1.84
C SER A 168 8.65 6.66 2.31
N ASP A 169 7.48 6.56 1.68
CA ASP A 169 6.48 5.50 1.86
C ASP A 169 7.11 4.12 1.60
N VAL A 170 7.57 3.80 0.37
CA VAL A 170 8.12 2.45 0.08
C VAL A 170 9.44 2.14 0.80
N SER A 171 9.96 3.03 1.65
CA SER A 171 11.29 2.94 2.27
C SER A 171 11.49 1.77 3.25
N ALA A 172 10.43 1.05 3.61
CA ALA A 172 10.52 -0.28 4.21
C ALA A 172 11.45 -1.22 3.42
N ILE A 173 11.48 -1.10 2.09
CA ILE A 173 12.28 -1.94 1.19
C ILE A 173 13.80 -1.70 1.27
N SER A 174 14.21 -0.57 1.87
CA SER A 174 15.62 -0.20 2.07
C SER A 174 16.21 -0.62 3.42
N LYS A 175 15.37 -1.12 4.36
CA LYS A 175 15.83 -1.48 5.71
C LYS A 175 16.62 -2.80 5.68
N PRO A 176 17.50 -3.08 6.66
CA PRO A 176 18.20 -4.37 6.76
C PRO A 176 17.24 -5.57 6.65
N TRP A 177 17.68 -6.66 6.01
CA TRP A 177 16.86 -7.81 5.62
C TRP A 177 15.92 -8.33 6.72
N GLU A 178 16.41 -8.53 7.95
CA GLU A 178 15.61 -9.03 9.09
C GLU A 178 14.54 -8.05 9.60
N ILE A 179 14.55 -6.80 9.13
CA ILE A 179 13.48 -5.81 9.30
C ILE A 179 12.57 -5.85 8.08
N GLN A 180 13.13 -5.75 6.87
CA GLN A 180 12.35 -5.72 5.63
C GLN A 180 11.48 -6.98 5.47
N LYS A 181 12.01 -8.17 5.74
CA LYS A 181 11.28 -9.44 5.69
C LYS A 181 10.09 -9.48 6.65
N LYS A 182 10.24 -8.92 7.86
CA LYS A 182 9.14 -8.81 8.84
C LYS A 182 8.08 -7.83 8.35
N VAL A 183 8.49 -6.69 7.80
CA VAL A 183 7.56 -5.71 7.22
C VAL A 183 6.79 -6.28 6.03
N ALA A 184 7.46 -6.96 5.09
CA ALA A 184 6.78 -7.62 3.97
C ALA A 184 5.79 -8.70 4.44
N SER A 185 6.05 -9.37 5.57
CA SER A 185 5.11 -10.31 6.17
C SER A 185 3.86 -9.62 6.70
N LEU A 186 4.00 -8.42 7.30
CA LEU A 186 2.87 -7.59 7.76
C LEU A 186 2.05 -7.04 6.57
N VAL A 187 2.73 -6.56 5.54
CA VAL A 187 2.12 -6.09 4.27
C VAL A 187 1.30 -7.22 3.62
N ALA A 188 1.88 -8.41 3.51
CA ALA A 188 1.20 -9.58 2.97
C ALA A 188 -0.03 -9.98 3.81
N SER A 189 0.08 -9.96 5.15
CA SER A 189 -1.06 -10.22 6.04
C SER A 189 -2.22 -9.23 5.82
N GLU A 190 -1.94 -7.92 5.69
CA GLU A 190 -2.98 -6.92 5.43
C GLU A 190 -3.65 -7.11 4.05
N PHE A 191 -2.88 -7.47 3.02
CA PHE A 191 -3.45 -7.82 1.71
C PHE A 191 -4.22 -9.14 1.72
N PHE A 192 -3.84 -10.11 2.56
CA PHE A 192 -4.59 -11.35 2.78
C PHE A 192 -5.89 -11.12 3.56
N GLU A 193 -5.91 -10.15 4.48
CA GLU A 193 -7.11 -9.68 5.16
C GLU A 193 -8.08 -8.99 4.17
N GLN A 194 -7.60 -8.10 3.30
CA GLN A 194 -8.42 -7.56 2.20
C GLN A 194 -8.88 -8.68 1.24
N GLY A 195 -8.03 -9.65 0.91
CA GLY A 195 -8.35 -10.71 -0.03
C GLY A 195 -9.48 -11.63 0.43
N ASP A 196 -9.54 -11.93 1.72
CA ASP A 196 -10.68 -12.65 2.31
C ASP A 196 -11.95 -11.80 2.28
N LEU A 197 -11.86 -10.49 2.58
CA LEU A 197 -12.99 -9.57 2.47
C LEU A 197 -13.51 -9.46 1.02
N GLU A 198 -12.64 -9.54 0.00
CA GLU A 198 -13.06 -9.62 -1.41
C GLU A 198 -13.75 -10.95 -1.77
N LYS A 199 -13.34 -12.08 -1.16
CA LYS A 199 -14.06 -13.37 -1.28
C LYS A 199 -15.45 -13.29 -0.63
N GLU A 200 -15.52 -12.75 0.59
CA GLU A 200 -16.74 -12.70 1.40
C GLU A 200 -17.76 -11.69 0.86
N THR A 201 -17.36 -10.42 0.66
CA THR A 201 -18.31 -9.32 0.40
C THR A 201 -18.61 -9.07 -1.08
N LEU A 202 -17.71 -9.47 -1.98
CA LEU A 202 -17.83 -9.23 -3.43
C LEU A 202 -17.94 -10.54 -4.24
N HIS A 203 -17.73 -11.69 -3.61
CA HIS A 203 -17.76 -13.02 -4.22
C HIS A 203 -16.81 -13.17 -5.43
N VAL A 204 -15.70 -12.42 -5.44
CA VAL A 204 -14.67 -12.49 -6.47
C VAL A 204 -13.48 -13.33 -6.01
N LYS A 205 -12.73 -13.92 -6.94
CA LYS A 205 -11.40 -14.45 -6.63
C LYS A 205 -10.41 -13.26 -6.52
N PRO A 206 -9.73 -13.05 -5.37
CA PRO A 206 -8.76 -11.98 -5.22
C PRO A 206 -7.51 -12.20 -6.08
N SER A 207 -6.72 -11.14 -6.24
CA SER A 207 -5.42 -11.21 -6.93
C SER A 207 -4.44 -12.13 -6.19
N ALA A 208 -3.43 -12.67 -6.88
CA ALA A 208 -2.41 -13.52 -6.25
C ALA A 208 -1.60 -12.82 -5.13
N MET A 209 -1.64 -11.48 -5.08
CA MET A 209 -1.02 -10.65 -4.04
C MET A 209 -1.88 -10.53 -2.77
N MET A 210 -3.18 -10.84 -2.87
CA MET A 210 -4.17 -10.81 -1.80
C MET A 210 -4.71 -12.20 -1.44
N ASP A 211 -4.41 -13.22 -2.25
CA ASP A 211 -4.89 -14.59 -2.02
C ASP A 211 -3.91 -15.37 -1.12
N ARG A 212 -4.25 -15.55 0.17
CA ARG A 212 -3.41 -16.29 1.14
C ARG A 212 -3.10 -17.73 0.73
N GLU A 213 -3.91 -18.32 -0.15
CA GLU A 213 -3.69 -19.64 -0.76
C GLU A 213 -2.50 -19.66 -1.74
N GLN A 214 -2.03 -18.48 -2.18
CA GLN A 214 -0.92 -18.27 -3.12
C GLN A 214 0.29 -17.59 -2.46
N ALA A 215 0.43 -17.70 -1.13
CA ALA A 215 1.53 -17.11 -0.36
C ALA A 215 2.92 -17.65 -0.76
N ASP A 216 3.00 -18.76 -1.50
CA ASP A 216 4.22 -19.26 -2.14
C ASP A 216 4.79 -18.27 -3.16
N LYS A 217 3.95 -17.43 -3.77
CA LYS A 217 4.35 -16.42 -4.77
C LYS A 217 4.87 -15.12 -4.18
N LEU A 218 4.76 -14.91 -2.85
CA LEU A 218 5.17 -13.67 -2.21
C LEU A 218 6.62 -13.25 -2.56
N PRO A 219 7.63 -14.15 -2.65
CA PRO A 219 8.97 -13.76 -3.05
C PRO A 219 9.09 -13.22 -4.48
N ASP A 220 8.42 -13.83 -5.46
CA ASP A 220 8.42 -13.35 -6.85
C ASP A 220 7.66 -12.02 -6.98
N LEU A 221 6.53 -11.88 -6.26
CA LEU A 221 5.78 -10.63 -6.17
C LEU A 221 6.62 -9.50 -5.54
N GLN A 222 7.43 -9.81 -4.52
CA GLN A 222 8.36 -8.86 -3.92
C GLN A 222 9.48 -8.43 -4.88
N VAL A 223 10.02 -9.33 -5.73
CA VAL A 223 10.98 -8.95 -6.77
C VAL A 223 10.31 -8.01 -7.80
N GLY A 224 9.09 -8.34 -8.25
CA GLY A 224 8.32 -7.49 -9.17
C GLY A 224 8.05 -6.10 -8.59
N PHE A 225 7.56 -6.01 -7.35
CA PHE A 225 7.35 -4.73 -6.66
C PHE A 225 8.63 -3.89 -6.52
N ILE A 226 9.79 -4.54 -6.33
CA ILE A 226 11.07 -3.84 -6.30
C ILE A 226 11.42 -3.29 -7.68
N ASP A 227 11.35 -4.11 -8.73
CA ASP A 227 11.72 -3.71 -10.09
C ASP A 227 10.78 -2.66 -10.67
N ASP A 228 9.47 -2.83 -10.46
CA ASP A 228 8.47 -1.93 -11.03
C ASP A 228 8.32 -0.63 -10.25
N ILE A 229 8.51 -0.57 -8.93
CA ILE A 229 8.20 0.63 -8.13
C ILE A 229 9.42 1.17 -7.38
N CYS A 230 10.11 0.32 -6.63
CA CYS A 230 11.12 0.78 -5.66
C CYS A 230 12.45 1.19 -6.33
N MET A 231 13.01 0.33 -7.19
CA MET A 231 14.27 0.59 -7.87
C MET A 231 14.21 1.87 -8.71
N PRO A 232 13.20 2.11 -9.56
CA PRO A 232 13.18 3.28 -10.43
C PRO A 232 13.07 4.60 -9.66
N VAL A 233 12.34 4.64 -8.54
CA VAL A 233 12.26 5.87 -7.73
C VAL A 233 13.55 6.14 -6.96
N TYR A 234 14.23 5.10 -6.44
CA TYR A 234 15.52 5.29 -5.77
C TYR A 234 16.65 5.65 -6.74
N GLU A 235 16.71 5.07 -7.94
CA GLU A 235 17.66 5.48 -8.98
C GLU A 235 17.42 6.92 -9.45
N ALA A 236 16.15 7.36 -9.55
CA ALA A 236 15.85 8.75 -9.88
C ALA A 236 16.24 9.75 -8.77
N ILE A 237 15.89 9.52 -7.50
CA ILE A 237 16.22 10.49 -6.44
C ILE A 237 17.70 10.50 -6.05
N THR A 238 18.44 9.40 -6.26
CA THR A 238 19.89 9.36 -6.04
C THR A 238 20.67 10.15 -7.09
N CYS A 239 20.17 10.21 -8.34
CA CYS A 239 20.65 11.15 -9.35
C CYS A 239 20.42 12.63 -8.96
N VAL A 240 19.39 12.93 -8.14
CA VAL A 240 19.16 14.28 -7.60
C VAL A 240 20.05 14.57 -6.38
N SER A 241 20.32 13.55 -5.54
CA SER A 241 21.18 13.66 -4.37
C SER A 241 21.82 12.33 -4.02
N SER A 242 23.14 12.22 -4.22
CA SER A 242 23.93 11.02 -3.90
C SER A 242 23.89 10.64 -2.42
N ARG A 243 23.51 11.56 -1.52
CA ARG A 243 23.29 11.26 -0.09
C ARG A 243 22.20 10.23 0.16
N LEU A 244 21.29 10.04 -0.80
CA LEU A 244 20.21 9.06 -0.74
C LEU A 244 20.64 7.65 -1.20
N SER A 245 21.91 7.42 -1.59
CA SER A 245 22.36 6.09 -2.04
C SER A 245 22.02 4.95 -1.08
N PRO A 246 22.09 5.09 0.26
CA PRO A 246 21.76 4.00 1.18
C PRO A 246 20.33 3.45 1.02
N LEU A 247 19.38 4.24 0.49
CA LEU A 247 18.05 3.77 0.15
C LEU A 247 18.06 2.83 -1.06
N LEU A 248 18.81 3.20 -2.11
CA LEU A 248 19.03 2.42 -3.32
C LEU A 248 19.85 1.15 -3.04
N ASP A 249 20.93 1.28 -2.26
CA ASP A 249 21.84 0.19 -1.92
C ASP A 249 21.12 -0.87 -1.06
N GLY A 250 20.31 -0.45 -0.08
CA GLY A 250 19.43 -1.34 0.69
C GLY A 250 18.33 -1.99 -0.17
N CYS A 251 17.75 -1.24 -1.11
CA CYS A 251 16.76 -1.77 -2.06
C CYS A 251 17.36 -2.89 -2.93
N ARG A 252 18.58 -2.67 -3.47
CA ARG A 252 19.33 -3.66 -4.27
C ARG A 252 19.66 -4.92 -3.48
N GLN A 253 20.18 -4.79 -2.26
CA GLN A 253 20.46 -5.93 -1.39
C GLN A 253 19.19 -6.74 -1.07
N ASN A 254 18.06 -6.08 -0.79
CA ASN A 254 16.80 -6.79 -0.52
C ASN A 254 16.20 -7.43 -1.78
N ARG A 255 16.42 -6.86 -2.98
CA ARG A 255 16.07 -7.51 -4.25
C ARG A 255 16.77 -8.86 -4.40
N GLU A 256 18.06 -8.90 -4.11
CA GLU A 256 18.88 -10.11 -4.18
C GLU A 256 18.40 -11.14 -3.16
N ASN A 257 18.08 -10.71 -1.93
CA ASN A 257 17.48 -11.57 -0.91
C ASN A 257 16.14 -12.16 -1.35
N TRP A 258 15.21 -11.37 -1.91
CA TRP A 258 13.94 -11.88 -2.42
C TRP A 258 14.11 -12.81 -3.62
N LEU A 259 15.03 -12.52 -4.53
CA LEU A 259 15.36 -13.39 -5.66
C LEU A 259 15.93 -14.74 -5.20
N MET A 260 16.70 -14.77 -4.10
CA MET A 260 17.13 -16.02 -3.47
C MET A 260 15.97 -16.78 -2.83
N GLN A 261 15.05 -16.09 -2.13
CA GLN A 261 13.83 -16.73 -1.59
C GLN A 261 12.96 -17.31 -2.70
N ALA A 262 12.74 -16.57 -3.79
CA ALA A 262 11.95 -17.01 -4.95
C ALA A 262 12.51 -18.29 -5.59
N ARG A 263 13.82 -18.31 -5.89
CA ARG A 263 14.51 -19.51 -6.38
C ARG A 263 14.38 -20.68 -5.42
N ALA A 264 14.48 -20.43 -4.11
CA ALA A 264 14.35 -21.46 -3.08
C ALA A 264 12.91 -21.95 -2.87
N VAL A 265 11.88 -21.18 -3.20
CA VAL A 265 10.48 -21.65 -3.19
C VAL A 265 10.16 -22.39 -4.48
N ASN A 266 10.48 -21.82 -5.64
CA ASN A 266 10.19 -22.42 -6.94
C ASN A 266 10.83 -23.81 -7.09
N LYS A 267 12.11 -23.98 -6.68
CA LYS A 267 12.77 -25.30 -6.63
C LYS A 267 12.01 -26.32 -5.77
N ARG A 268 11.55 -25.92 -4.58
CA ARG A 268 10.77 -26.80 -3.67
C ARG A 268 9.37 -27.13 -4.22
N MET A 269 8.78 -26.24 -5.01
CA MET A 269 7.51 -26.47 -5.69
C MET A 269 7.66 -27.39 -6.91
N GLU A 270 8.78 -27.30 -7.63
CA GLU A 270 9.16 -28.23 -8.71
C GLU A 270 9.44 -29.64 -8.16
N GLU A 271 10.23 -29.75 -7.08
CA GLU A 271 10.51 -31.01 -6.37
C GLU A 271 9.20 -31.68 -5.93
N ARG A 272 8.30 -30.94 -5.26
CA ARG A 272 6.99 -31.44 -4.82
C ARG A 272 6.09 -31.88 -5.99
N ARG A 273 6.12 -31.17 -7.13
CA ARG A 273 5.38 -31.56 -8.34
C ARG A 273 5.93 -32.87 -8.92
N ALA A 274 7.25 -33.02 -9.01
CA ALA A 274 7.90 -34.23 -9.50
C ALA A 274 7.62 -35.44 -8.58
N GLU A 275 7.65 -35.24 -7.25
CA GLU A 275 7.25 -36.26 -6.28
C GLU A 275 5.80 -36.73 -6.49
N ASN A 276 4.86 -35.81 -6.67
CA ASN A 276 3.45 -36.16 -6.84
C ASN A 276 3.22 -36.93 -8.14
N ILE A 277 3.79 -36.47 -9.27
CA ILE A 277 3.72 -37.19 -10.56
C ILE A 277 4.31 -38.62 -10.44
N ASN A 278 5.35 -38.81 -9.63
CA ASN A 278 5.91 -40.14 -9.36
C ASN A 278 4.98 -41.00 -8.49
N LYS A 279 4.32 -40.43 -7.47
CA LYS A 279 3.32 -41.12 -6.63
C LYS A 279 2.11 -41.54 -7.47
N ASP A 280 1.56 -40.63 -8.28
CA ASP A 280 0.43 -40.87 -9.17
C ASP A 280 0.74 -42.04 -10.13
N ARG A 281 1.90 -42.00 -10.80
CA ARG A 281 2.35 -43.07 -11.71
C ARG A 281 2.59 -44.40 -10.99
N GLN A 282 3.06 -44.39 -9.75
CA GLN A 282 3.19 -45.61 -8.95
C GLN A 282 1.82 -46.18 -8.53
N GLU A 283 0.83 -45.33 -8.26
CA GLU A 283 -0.53 -45.76 -7.97
C GLU A 283 -1.24 -46.31 -9.22
N GLU A 284 -1.08 -45.68 -10.37
CA GLU A 284 -1.55 -46.22 -11.66
C GLU A 284 -0.92 -47.59 -11.97
N ASN A 285 0.41 -47.73 -11.82
CA ASN A 285 1.09 -49.03 -11.97
C ASN A 285 0.57 -50.10 -11.00
N ARG A 286 0.24 -49.73 -9.75
CA ARG A 286 -0.38 -50.64 -8.76
C ARG A 286 -1.81 -51.01 -9.13
N LYS A 287 -2.59 -50.07 -9.67
CA LYS A 287 -3.96 -50.30 -10.17
C LYS A 287 -3.97 -51.20 -11.42
N GLY A 288 -3.01 -51.02 -12.33
CA GLY A 288 -2.75 -51.93 -13.46
C GLY A 288 -2.47 -53.35 -12.97
N LYS A 289 -1.39 -53.53 -12.20
CA LYS A 289 -1.01 -54.83 -11.58
C LYS A 289 -2.05 -55.42 -10.60
N LYS A 290 -3.12 -54.70 -10.28
CA LYS A 290 -4.30 -55.29 -9.65
C LYS A 290 -5.27 -55.81 -10.72
N ARG A 291 -5.71 -54.95 -11.66
CA ARG A 291 -6.59 -55.33 -12.78
C ARG A 291 -6.09 -56.53 -13.59
N ASP A 292 -4.77 -56.62 -13.80
CA ASP A 292 -4.17 -57.72 -14.56
C ASP A 292 -4.37 -59.05 -13.80
N ARG A 293 -4.10 -59.08 -12.49
CA ARG A 293 -4.36 -60.26 -11.64
C ARG A 293 -5.84 -60.52 -11.40
N ASP A 294 -6.66 -59.49 -11.21
CA ASP A 294 -8.11 -59.62 -11.11
C ASP A 294 -8.69 -60.28 -12.39
N ARG A 295 -8.02 -60.12 -13.54
CA ARG A 295 -8.36 -60.75 -14.83
C ARG A 295 -7.74 -62.14 -15.01
N GLU A 296 -6.53 -62.39 -14.54
CA GLU A 296 -5.91 -63.73 -14.51
C GLU A 296 -6.70 -64.67 -13.60
N ASN A 297 -7.02 -64.24 -12.38
CA ASN A 297 -7.89 -64.98 -11.46
C ASN A 297 -9.26 -65.28 -12.08
N LYS A 298 -9.91 -64.31 -12.75
CA LYS A 298 -11.21 -64.58 -13.40
C LYS A 298 -11.09 -65.65 -14.49
N LYS A 299 -10.00 -65.66 -15.27
CA LYS A 299 -9.72 -66.69 -16.27
C LYS A 299 -9.49 -68.07 -15.66
N GLN A 300 -8.86 -68.14 -14.50
CA GLN A 300 -8.69 -69.42 -13.80
C GLN A 300 -10.02 -69.94 -13.30
N GLN A 301 -10.89 -69.09 -12.74
CA GLN A 301 -12.25 -69.48 -12.37
C GLN A 301 -13.13 -69.84 -13.56
N GLU A 302 -12.94 -69.20 -14.73
CA GLU A 302 -13.61 -69.58 -15.97
C GLU A 302 -13.20 -70.99 -16.42
N VAL A 303 -11.92 -71.37 -16.29
CA VAL A 303 -11.43 -72.73 -16.62
C VAL A 303 -11.80 -73.76 -15.53
N GLU A 304 -11.70 -73.41 -14.24
CA GLU A 304 -12.11 -74.28 -13.13
C GLU A 304 -13.61 -74.63 -13.25
N GLN A 305 -14.46 -73.70 -13.73
CA GLN A 305 -15.87 -73.99 -14.04
C GLN A 305 -16.06 -74.81 -15.33
N GLU A 306 -15.26 -74.59 -16.38
CA GLU A 306 -15.32 -75.43 -17.59
C GLU A 306 -14.87 -76.88 -17.29
N GLU A 307 -13.89 -77.07 -16.38
CA GLU A 307 -13.47 -78.39 -15.89
C GLU A 307 -14.52 -79.04 -14.95
N GLU A 308 -15.15 -78.28 -14.03
CA GLU A 308 -16.28 -78.78 -13.21
C GLU A 308 -17.53 -79.13 -14.05
N GLU A 309 -17.85 -78.35 -15.11
CA GLU A 309 -18.96 -78.66 -16.02
C GLU A 309 -18.66 -79.86 -16.95
N GLU A 310 -17.39 -80.12 -17.31
CA GLU A 310 -17.00 -81.36 -18.03
C GLU A 310 -17.02 -82.60 -17.09
N GLU A 311 -16.57 -82.51 -15.83
CA GLU A 311 -16.69 -83.63 -14.87
C GLU A 311 -18.17 -83.95 -14.52
N GLU A 312 -19.03 -82.94 -14.34
CA GLU A 312 -20.48 -83.15 -14.08
C GLU A 312 -21.20 -83.71 -15.33
N LEU A 313 -20.68 -83.49 -16.54
CA LEU A 313 -21.17 -84.13 -17.77
C LEU A 313 -20.68 -85.58 -17.93
N GLU A 314 -19.43 -85.90 -17.56
CA GLU A 314 -18.94 -87.30 -17.58
C GLU A 314 -19.67 -88.17 -16.53
N GLU A 315 -20.01 -87.66 -15.33
CA GLU A 315 -20.89 -88.38 -14.38
C GLU A 315 -22.31 -88.59 -14.94
N LEU A 316 -22.83 -87.70 -15.80
CA LEU A 316 -24.16 -87.84 -16.41
C LEU A 316 -24.19 -88.80 -17.62
N GLU A 317 -23.10 -88.95 -18.37
CA GLU A 317 -23.03 -89.95 -19.46
C GLU A 317 -22.91 -91.41 -18.95
N GLU A 318 -22.51 -91.65 -17.70
CA GLU A 318 -22.56 -93.00 -17.10
C GLU A 318 -23.99 -93.44 -16.68
N ASP A 319 -24.96 -92.53 -16.57
CA ASP A 319 -26.31 -92.80 -16.03
C ASP A 319 -27.44 -92.85 -17.11
N GLU A 320 -27.15 -92.57 -18.40
CA GLU A 320 -28.18 -92.54 -19.48
C GLU A 320 -28.58 -93.93 -20.03
N ASP A 321 -29.06 -94.84 -19.18
CA ASP A 321 -29.70 -96.11 -19.60
C ASP A 321 -31.12 -96.30 -19.03
N THR A 322 -31.96 -95.24 -18.98
CA THR A 322 -33.43 -95.44 -18.80
C THR A 322 -34.39 -94.37 -19.38
N VAL A 323 -34.87 -94.62 -20.62
CA VAL A 323 -36.27 -94.46 -21.08
C VAL A 323 -36.95 -93.05 -21.10
N VAL A 324 -36.96 -92.51 -22.34
CA VAL A 324 -37.92 -91.61 -23.02
C VAL A 324 -39.41 -91.66 -22.56
N GLU A 325 -40.10 -90.51 -22.42
CA GLU A 325 -41.32 -90.13 -23.23
C GLU A 325 -42.11 -88.84 -22.83
N ASN A 326 -42.85 -88.29 -23.83
CA ASN A 326 -44.10 -87.49 -23.74
C ASN A 326 -44.12 -85.98 -23.37
N ILE A 327 -43.55 -85.17 -24.26
CA ILE A 327 -44.24 -84.13 -25.08
C ILE A 327 -45.61 -83.60 -24.58
N ASN A 328 -45.74 -82.28 -24.38
CA ASN A 328 -46.65 -81.44 -25.20
C ASN A 328 -46.30 -79.94 -25.21
N ILE A 329 -46.71 -79.24 -26.28
CA ILE A 329 -46.27 -77.89 -26.67
C ILE A 329 -47.38 -76.84 -26.44
N ARG A 330 -47.00 -75.60 -26.08
CA ARG A 330 -47.80 -74.41 -26.36
C ARG A 330 -46.99 -73.32 -27.04
N LEU A 331 -47.48 -72.85 -28.20
CA LEU A 331 -46.98 -71.71 -28.95
C LEU A 331 -47.57 -70.40 -28.42
N ILE A 332 -46.77 -69.32 -28.39
CA ILE A 332 -47.18 -67.92 -28.60
C ILE A 332 -45.91 -67.06 -28.84
N PRO A 333 -45.94 -65.96 -29.63
CA PRO A 333 -44.83 -65.71 -30.55
C PRO A 333 -43.94 -64.48 -30.27
N PHE A 334 -42.83 -64.50 -31.00
CA PHE A 334 -41.82 -63.47 -31.23
C PHE A 334 -42.35 -62.05 -31.53
N GLN A 335 -41.79 -61.05 -30.83
CA GLN A 335 -41.61 -59.67 -31.31
C GLN A 335 -40.20 -59.18 -30.91
N GLY A 336 -39.62 -58.28 -31.70
CA GLY A 336 -38.30 -57.71 -31.46
C GLY A 336 -38.14 -56.36 -32.15
N LYS A 337 -36.88 -55.90 -32.29
CA LYS A 337 -36.44 -54.54 -32.74
C LYS A 337 -36.63 -53.44 -31.66
N GLU A 338 -35.77 -52.41 -31.56
CA GLU A 338 -34.50 -52.18 -32.27
C GLU A 338 -33.45 -51.39 -31.46
N ALA A 339 -32.25 -51.32 -32.03
CA ALA A 339 -31.03 -50.74 -31.47
C ALA A 339 -31.04 -49.20 -31.32
N GLY A 340 -30.13 -48.71 -30.48
CA GLY A 340 -29.63 -47.32 -30.47
C GLY A 340 -28.14 -47.33 -30.13
N GLU A 341 -27.30 -46.71 -30.97
CA GLU A 341 -25.83 -46.86 -30.90
C GLU A 341 -25.12 -45.93 -29.89
N ASP A 342 -23.97 -46.39 -29.40
CA ASP A 342 -22.90 -45.54 -28.82
C ASP A 342 -22.15 -44.76 -29.92
N LYS A 343 -21.64 -43.56 -29.57
CA LYS A 343 -20.28 -43.08 -29.93
C LYS A 343 -19.95 -41.69 -29.37
N GLY A 344 -18.74 -41.56 -28.83
CA GLY A 344 -17.77 -40.63 -29.44
C GLY A 344 -17.55 -39.27 -28.76
N THR A 345 -16.44 -39.14 -28.04
CA THR A 345 -15.88 -37.88 -27.54
C THR A 345 -15.51 -36.87 -28.64
N LYS A 346 -15.54 -35.56 -28.32
CA LYS A 346 -14.44 -34.63 -28.68
C LYS A 346 -14.42 -33.35 -27.82
N LYS A 347 -13.22 -32.88 -27.48
CA LYS A 347 -12.96 -31.50 -27.03
C LYS A 347 -12.78 -30.61 -28.25
N GLU A 348 -13.20 -29.35 -28.19
CA GLU A 348 -12.62 -28.30 -29.04
C GLU A 348 -12.56 -26.95 -28.30
N THR A 349 -11.46 -26.23 -28.48
CA THR A 349 -11.18 -24.94 -27.84
C THR A 349 -11.62 -23.76 -28.70
N LYS A 350 -12.35 -22.79 -28.15
CA LYS A 350 -12.54 -21.48 -28.80
C LYS A 350 -12.20 -20.31 -27.89
N SER A 351 -11.11 -19.64 -28.25
CA SER A 351 -10.71 -18.34 -27.71
C SER A 351 -11.80 -17.29 -27.97
N LYS A 352 -11.93 -16.32 -27.04
CA LYS A 352 -12.62 -15.05 -27.26
C LYS A 352 -11.77 -13.92 -26.69
N SER A 353 -11.12 -13.16 -27.57
CA SER A 353 -10.40 -11.94 -27.20
C SER A 353 -11.39 -10.83 -26.84
N TRP A 354 -11.14 -10.13 -25.74
CA TRP A 354 -11.80 -8.85 -25.46
C TRP A 354 -10.91 -7.70 -25.92
N ARG A 355 -11.44 -6.86 -26.84
CA ARG A 355 -10.79 -5.62 -27.26
C ARG A 355 -11.55 -4.42 -26.67
N SER A 356 -10.84 -3.65 -25.84
CA SER A 356 -10.76 -2.18 -25.79
C SER A 356 -11.96 -1.28 -26.17
N ALA A 357 -12.04 -0.16 -25.44
CA ALA A 357 -12.78 1.09 -25.73
C ALA A 357 -14.28 1.09 -25.34
N SER A 358 -14.85 2.17 -24.78
CA SER A 358 -14.23 3.43 -24.32
C SER A 358 -15.02 4.09 -23.17
N PHE A 359 -14.35 4.94 -22.38
CA PHE A 359 -14.99 5.74 -21.33
C PHE A 359 -15.75 6.95 -21.90
N GLY A 360 -16.94 7.21 -21.37
CA GLY A 360 -17.63 8.50 -21.48
C GLY A 360 -17.42 9.31 -20.20
N SER A 361 -16.94 10.56 -20.32
CA SER A 361 -16.67 11.44 -19.18
C SER A 361 -17.80 12.46 -18.97
N SER A 362 -18.42 12.45 -17.79
CA SER A 362 -19.37 13.48 -17.34
C SER A 362 -18.85 14.13 -16.05
N GLY A 363 -18.11 15.22 -16.20
CA GLY A 363 -17.49 15.91 -15.07
C GLY A 363 -18.51 16.66 -14.19
N LYS A 364 -18.33 16.55 -12.87
CA LYS A 364 -18.86 17.52 -11.89
C LYS A 364 -17.72 18.46 -11.49
N LYS A 365 -18.06 19.71 -11.14
CA LYS A 365 -17.07 20.73 -10.75
C LYS A 365 -16.71 20.58 -9.28
N GLU A 366 -15.42 20.56 -8.98
CA GLU A 366 -14.88 20.72 -7.63
C GLU A 366 -15.06 22.17 -7.16
N ALA A 367 -15.13 22.37 -5.83
CA ALA A 367 -15.12 23.69 -5.21
C ALA A 367 -13.70 24.03 -4.72
N SER A 368 -13.30 25.31 -4.82
CA SER A 368 -11.94 25.73 -4.44
C SER A 368 -11.69 25.59 -2.93
N TYR A 369 -10.60 24.91 -2.56
CA TYR A 369 -10.17 24.72 -1.18
C TYR A 369 -9.78 26.03 -0.46
N GLU A 370 -9.62 27.13 -1.19
CA GLU A 370 -9.45 28.48 -0.63
C GLU A 370 -10.57 28.87 0.35
N GLU A 371 -11.78 28.34 0.16
CA GLU A 371 -12.92 28.61 1.05
C GLU A 371 -12.79 27.85 2.39
N LYS A 372 -12.31 26.60 2.38
CA LYS A 372 -11.98 25.85 3.62
C LYS A 372 -10.92 26.60 4.45
N ALA A 373 -9.86 27.09 3.81
CA ALA A 373 -8.77 27.83 4.48
C ALA A 373 -9.26 29.11 5.19
N ARG A 374 -10.18 29.86 4.55
CA ARG A 374 -10.77 31.11 5.10
C ARG A 374 -11.69 30.86 6.29
N LEU A 375 -12.36 29.71 6.37
CA LEU A 375 -13.24 29.36 7.48
C LEU A 375 -12.44 29.00 8.75
N LEU A 376 -11.31 28.28 8.60
CA LEU A 376 -10.48 27.82 9.72
C LEU A 376 -9.92 28.95 10.60
N LYS A 377 -9.79 30.18 10.09
CA LYS A 377 -9.33 31.36 10.86
C LYS A 377 -10.45 32.27 11.39
N LYS A 378 -11.73 32.00 11.11
CA LYS A 378 -12.86 32.81 11.59
C LYS A 378 -13.50 32.34 12.90
N GLY A 379 -12.93 31.33 13.56
CA GLY A 379 -13.47 30.67 14.75
C GLY A 379 -13.49 31.46 16.08
N GLU A 380 -13.33 32.80 16.08
CA GLU A 380 -13.32 33.63 17.29
C GLU A 380 -14.19 34.90 17.20
N GLN A 381 -15.48 34.75 16.91
CA GLN A 381 -16.56 35.63 17.39
C GLN A 381 -17.95 34.97 17.31
N SER A 382 -18.84 35.32 18.24
CA SER A 382 -20.15 34.68 18.52
C SER A 382 -21.32 35.55 17.96
N PRO A 383 -22.62 35.13 17.97
CA PRO A 383 -23.20 33.91 18.55
C PRO A 383 -24.28 33.13 17.75
N ALA A 384 -24.52 31.89 18.20
CA ALA A 384 -25.78 31.11 18.22
C ALA A 384 -26.82 31.20 17.06
N GLY A 385 -27.08 30.07 16.35
CA GLY A 385 -28.34 29.90 15.62
C GLY A 385 -28.50 28.73 14.63
N ARG A 386 -28.67 27.48 15.12
CA ARG A 386 -29.04 26.24 14.35
C ARG A 386 -28.01 25.80 13.29
N SER A 387 -27.98 24.53 12.84
CA SER A 387 -28.81 23.35 13.14
C SER A 387 -28.07 22.26 13.95
N LYS A 388 -28.82 21.30 14.50
CA LYS A 388 -28.31 19.99 14.96
C LYS A 388 -28.77 18.97 13.93
N GLU A 389 -27.85 18.26 13.25
CA GLU A 389 -28.14 17.01 12.48
C GLU A 389 -26.84 16.42 11.85
N ALA A 390 -25.76 16.27 12.63
CA ALA A 390 -24.48 15.73 12.13
C ALA A 390 -23.56 15.12 13.21
N ALA A 391 -24.09 14.62 14.34
CA ALA A 391 -23.24 14.24 15.49
C ALA A 391 -23.85 13.19 16.45
N GLU A 392 -24.56 12.17 15.97
CA GLU A 392 -25.18 11.17 16.86
C GLU A 392 -25.23 9.73 16.29
N MET A 393 -24.07 9.19 15.90
CA MET A 393 -23.79 7.75 15.86
C MET A 393 -22.35 7.49 16.36
N CYS A 394 -22.12 6.32 16.98
CA CYS A 394 -20.86 5.86 17.61
C CYS A 394 -20.57 6.29 19.07
N VAL A 395 -21.58 6.28 19.94
CA VAL A 395 -21.44 5.98 21.39
C VAL A 395 -22.56 5.00 21.79
N LEU A 396 -22.37 4.27 22.90
CA LEU A 396 -23.15 3.10 23.38
C LEU A 396 -22.69 1.77 22.73
N GLY A 397 -22.16 0.82 23.49
CA GLY A 397 -21.88 0.88 24.93
C GLY A 397 -20.94 -0.20 25.46
N ASP A 398 -20.50 0.02 26.69
CA ASP A 398 -19.68 -0.87 27.53
C ASP A 398 -20.38 -1.01 28.89
N SER A 399 -20.39 -2.21 29.47
CA SER A 399 -20.90 -2.48 30.82
C SER A 399 -20.60 -3.92 31.29
N ARG A 400 -20.04 -4.00 32.51
CA ARG A 400 -19.80 -5.18 33.38
C ARG A 400 -18.48 -5.94 33.19
N GLU A 401 -17.78 -6.31 34.26
CA GLU A 401 -17.72 -5.79 35.65
C GLU A 401 -16.50 -6.41 36.35
N GLY A 402 -15.98 -5.78 37.41
CA GLY A 402 -14.92 -6.39 38.24
C GLY A 402 -13.89 -5.39 38.78
N GLY A 403 -14.11 -4.88 40.00
CA GLY A 403 -13.17 -4.00 40.69
C GLY A 403 -12.27 -4.73 41.70
N ALA A 404 -11.12 -4.13 42.00
CA ALA A 404 -10.29 -4.46 43.16
C ALA A 404 -9.68 -3.16 43.74
N ALA A 405 -9.38 -3.15 45.04
CA ALA A 405 -9.22 -1.91 45.81
C ALA A 405 -7.78 -1.38 45.92
N ILE A 406 -7.68 -0.08 46.21
CA ILE A 406 -6.46 0.62 46.64
C ILE A 406 -6.24 0.42 48.15
N PRO A 407 -5.00 0.21 48.62
CA PRO A 407 -4.56 0.64 49.94
C PRO A 407 -3.63 1.86 49.84
N SER A 408 -3.86 2.87 50.68
CA SER A 408 -3.00 4.04 50.84
C SER A 408 -1.97 3.84 51.95
N THR A 409 -0.82 4.52 51.85
CA THR A 409 0.10 4.77 52.98
C THR A 409 0.65 6.20 52.89
N SER A 410 1.11 6.75 54.01
CA SER A 410 1.43 8.18 54.16
C SER A 410 2.60 8.46 55.11
N SER A 411 3.43 9.44 54.76
CA SER A 411 4.32 10.25 55.63
C SER A 411 4.94 11.35 54.73
N ALA A 412 4.99 12.65 55.04
CA ALA A 412 5.42 13.35 56.26
C ALA A 412 6.94 13.18 56.50
N SER A 413 7.80 14.10 56.06
CA SER A 413 8.18 15.36 56.76
C SER A 413 9.39 15.98 56.01
N SER A 414 9.91 17.22 56.19
CA SER A 414 9.57 18.39 57.03
C SER A 414 10.26 19.68 56.52
N SER A 415 9.63 20.84 56.71
CA SER A 415 10.22 22.21 56.70
C SER A 415 11.03 22.46 58.01
N PRO A 416 11.72 23.61 58.31
CA PRO A 416 11.65 24.98 57.76
C PRO A 416 13.06 25.62 57.46
N ALA A 417 13.34 26.94 57.34
CA ALA A 417 12.63 28.18 57.70
C ALA A 417 13.10 29.45 56.93
N MET A 418 12.31 30.55 57.08
CA MET A 418 12.65 32.00 57.24
C MET A 418 13.99 32.57 56.68
N PHE A 419 14.12 33.80 56.13
CA PHE A 419 13.32 35.05 56.19
C PHE A 419 13.82 36.00 55.02
N LYS A 420 13.52 37.31 54.81
CA LYS A 420 12.79 38.41 55.50
C LYS A 420 12.27 39.47 54.47
N HIS A 421 11.88 40.67 54.91
CA HIS A 421 11.41 41.82 54.10
C HIS A 421 12.51 42.77 53.57
N HIS A 422 12.23 43.51 52.49
CA HIS A 422 12.17 45.00 52.58
C HIS A 422 11.24 45.66 51.53
N ARG A 423 11.09 47.00 51.60
CA ARG A 423 10.05 47.82 50.90
C ARG A 423 10.64 48.96 50.03
N GLY A 424 9.93 49.31 48.96
CA GLY A 424 9.92 50.65 48.32
C GLY A 424 10.94 50.89 47.18
N GLY A 425 10.70 51.83 46.24
CA GLY A 425 9.45 52.55 45.96
C GLY A 425 9.59 53.83 45.10
N ARG A 426 8.53 54.14 44.32
CA ARG A 426 8.20 55.42 43.60
C ARG A 426 9.12 55.92 42.46
N GLY A 427 8.47 56.53 41.45
CA GLY A 427 9.07 57.38 40.39
C GLY A 427 9.04 56.73 38.98
N GLY A 428 8.64 57.40 37.89
CA GLY A 428 7.94 58.69 37.74
C GLY A 428 8.45 59.54 36.56
N SER A 429 7.57 59.91 35.63
CA SER A 429 7.86 60.78 34.45
C SER A 429 8.85 60.21 33.39
N GLU A 430 8.83 60.60 32.10
CA GLU A 430 7.79 61.32 31.33
C GLU A 430 7.85 61.02 29.82
N ARG A 431 6.95 61.66 29.05
CA ARG A 431 6.85 61.62 27.59
C ARG A 431 7.96 62.43 26.91
N LYS A 432 8.31 62.05 25.67
CA LYS A 432 8.17 62.98 24.52
C LYS A 432 8.11 62.25 23.17
N SER A 433 7.30 62.81 22.28
CA SER A 433 7.21 62.44 20.86
C SER A 433 7.94 63.50 20.04
N TYR A 434 8.52 63.12 18.91
CA TYR A 434 8.70 64.04 17.78
C TYR A 434 8.54 63.30 16.45
N SER A 435 8.03 64.01 15.44
CA SER A 435 7.98 63.55 14.07
C SER A 435 8.67 64.57 13.15
N SER A 436 9.07 64.17 11.95
CA SER A 436 8.42 64.65 10.71
C SER A 436 9.29 64.52 9.45
N LYS A 437 8.58 64.56 8.30
CA LYS A 437 8.98 65.07 6.98
C LYS A 437 10.05 64.33 6.15
N ARG A 438 9.51 63.77 5.05
CA ARG A 438 10.18 63.53 3.75
C ARG A 438 11.07 64.71 3.32
N ARG A 439 12.16 64.38 2.60
CA ARG A 439 12.50 65.01 1.32
C ARG A 439 12.92 63.91 0.33
N GLY A 440 12.73 64.15 -0.95
CA GLY A 440 13.32 63.35 -2.03
C GLY A 440 14.06 64.27 -3.00
N PHE A 441 14.91 63.72 -3.85
CA PHE A 441 15.55 64.41 -4.96
C PHE A 441 15.76 63.46 -6.14
N THR A 442 15.86 64.01 -7.34
CA THR A 442 15.83 63.28 -8.62
C THR A 442 16.89 63.77 -9.59
N CYS A 443 17.59 62.85 -10.25
CA CYS A 443 18.32 62.96 -11.52
C CYS A 443 18.52 61.50 -12.02
N GLN A 444 18.29 61.06 -13.25
CA GLN A 444 18.61 61.58 -14.60
C GLN A 444 20.12 61.82 -14.81
N GLY A 445 20.83 61.14 -15.72
CA GLY A 445 20.47 59.98 -16.57
C GLY A 445 21.31 59.91 -17.86
N ARG A 446 21.14 58.84 -18.66
CA ARG A 446 21.71 58.64 -20.03
C ARG A 446 23.26 58.46 -20.08
N THR A 447 23.91 57.85 -21.10
CA THR A 447 23.49 57.13 -22.33
C THR A 447 24.64 56.26 -22.89
N HIS A 448 24.30 55.23 -23.71
CA HIS A 448 25.15 54.64 -24.78
C HIS A 448 26.46 53.92 -24.40
N SER A 449 27.10 53.09 -25.25
CA SER A 449 26.66 52.08 -26.25
C SER A 449 27.91 51.44 -26.88
N ARG A 450 27.74 50.30 -27.57
CA ARG A 450 28.75 49.51 -28.32
C ARG A 450 29.68 48.66 -27.44
N ASP A 451 29.91 47.38 -27.73
CA ASP A 451 30.14 46.63 -28.99
C ASP A 451 31.57 46.82 -29.53
N GLU A 452 32.41 45.81 -29.39
CA GLU A 452 33.41 45.41 -30.39
C GLU A 452 33.91 43.98 -30.09
N GLU A 453 34.18 43.22 -31.15
CA GLU A 453 34.81 41.90 -31.13
C GLU A 453 36.34 42.09 -31.20
N ASP A 454 37.18 41.16 -30.71
CA ASP A 454 37.79 40.15 -31.60
C ASP A 454 38.90 39.27 -30.97
N ASP A 455 38.88 38.01 -31.41
CA ASP A 455 39.94 37.09 -31.82
C ASP A 455 41.18 36.59 -31.00
N GLN A 456 41.50 35.33 -31.36
CA GLN A 456 42.81 34.64 -31.49
C GLN A 456 43.62 33.99 -30.33
N LEU A 457 43.82 32.68 -30.54
CA LEU A 457 45.05 31.86 -30.42
C LEU A 457 45.68 31.51 -29.05
N GLY A 458 45.44 30.26 -28.64
CA GLY A 458 46.45 29.21 -28.83
C GLY A 458 47.42 28.89 -27.68
N GLY A 459 47.80 27.60 -27.58
CA GLY A 459 48.84 27.12 -26.65
C GLY A 459 48.50 25.76 -26.03
N GLY A 460 49.18 24.70 -26.46
CA GLY A 460 49.08 23.38 -25.84
C GLY A 460 50.09 23.20 -24.68
N GLY A 461 49.69 22.48 -23.63
CA GLY A 461 50.54 22.13 -22.48
C GLY A 461 50.24 20.71 -21.99
N ARG A 462 51.26 20.00 -21.46
CA ARG A 462 51.22 18.55 -21.24
C ARG A 462 51.88 18.16 -19.91
N VAL A 463 51.34 17.14 -19.24
CA VAL A 463 51.97 16.35 -18.14
C VAL A 463 52.18 17.11 -16.81
N GLY A 464 51.99 16.40 -15.68
CA GLY A 464 52.35 16.92 -14.35
C GLY A 464 51.71 16.18 -13.16
N GLY A 465 51.91 14.87 -13.04
CA GLY A 465 51.42 14.10 -11.89
C GLY A 465 52.53 13.80 -10.87
N GLN A 466 52.33 14.22 -9.62
CA GLN A 466 53.04 13.87 -8.38
C GLN A 466 52.11 14.24 -7.21
N SER A 467 52.07 13.52 -6.08
CA SER A 467 52.79 12.29 -5.69
C SER A 467 51.94 11.49 -4.71
#